data_AF-A0AAU6KYV3-F1
#
_entry.id   AF-A0AAU6KYV3-F1
#
_cell.length_a   1.000
_cell.length_b   1.000
_cell.length_c   1.000
_cell.angle_alpha   90.00
_cell.angle_beta   90.00
_cell.angle_gamma   90.00
#
_symmetry.space_group_name_H-M   'P 1'
#
loop_
_entity.id
_entity.type
_entity.pdbx_description
1 polymer ?
#
loop_
_entity_poly.entity_id
_entity_poly.type
_entity_poly.pdbx_seq_one_letter_code
_entity_poly.pdbx_strand_id
1 'polypeptide(L)'
;MATKPRRAPKRTSPLLRRPIRIGTLDTAAIVGELRDLHEKAEDPDIGRMPADDELFGALLYTETHASALGRADEDARRAAALKRVLLWEYVREQAEIHQIKAIEAARAAGVEWADLAPPLAVGGPSAAYNKSKRLKALTLNDDESEGQPVRRTPEAVVKAERRIAERAAAQRRAEEAARRRHELLLPVARRLLEHRDDFVPDSEVNDWLDEVAAVLPNCQTPTQKVSLGTYLNATVRALQRVERETALRAARTEDAQLAYAAAVAVCSD
;
A
#
# COMPACT_ATOMS: atom_id res chain seq x y z
N MET A 1 38.04 31.47 -9.17
CA MET A 1 37.56 30.11 -8.85
C MET A 1 36.59 29.67 -9.96
N ALA A 2 36.98 28.72 -10.80
CA ALA A 2 36.15 28.24 -11.90
C ALA A 2 35.08 27.28 -11.36
N THR A 3 33.81 27.65 -11.49
CA THR A 3 32.65 26.84 -11.12
C THR A 3 32.57 25.63 -12.07
N LYS A 4 32.69 24.42 -11.54
CA LYS A 4 32.55 23.18 -12.34
C LYS A 4 31.19 23.15 -13.05
N PRO A 5 31.13 22.76 -14.34
CA PRO A 5 29.86 22.62 -15.04
C PRO A 5 29.01 21.51 -14.40
N ARG A 6 27.79 21.87 -13.99
CA ARG A 6 26.81 20.91 -13.46
C ARG A 6 26.50 19.89 -14.56
N ARG A 7 26.85 18.62 -14.33
CA ARG A 7 26.44 17.49 -15.18
C ARG A 7 24.91 17.48 -15.28
N ALA A 8 24.39 17.47 -16.51
CA ALA A 8 22.98 17.30 -16.75
C ALA A 8 22.49 15.99 -16.11
N PRO A 9 21.37 15.99 -15.37
CA PRO A 9 20.85 14.79 -14.75
C PRO A 9 20.54 13.74 -15.84
N LYS A 10 20.94 12.49 -15.60
CA LYS A 10 20.64 11.38 -16.50
C LYS A 10 19.11 11.28 -16.64
N ARG A 11 18.62 11.06 -17.86
CA ARG A 11 17.17 10.94 -18.16
C ARG A 11 16.46 9.83 -17.36
N THR A 12 17.21 8.93 -16.72
CA THR A 12 16.67 7.82 -15.93
C THR A 12 16.77 8.04 -14.41
N SER A 13 17.33 9.15 -13.96
CA SER A 13 17.40 9.48 -12.53
C SER A 13 16.04 9.95 -11.99
N PRO A 14 15.72 9.70 -10.69
CA PRO A 14 14.52 10.22 -10.03
C PRO A 14 14.38 11.73 -10.21
N LEU A 15 13.15 12.24 -10.19
CA LEU A 15 12.93 13.68 -10.19
C LEU A 15 13.60 14.29 -8.95
N LEU A 16 14.53 15.22 -9.17
CA LEU A 16 15.21 15.93 -8.08
C LEU A 16 14.27 16.87 -7.32
N ARG A 17 13.09 17.18 -7.87
CA ARG A 17 12.04 17.97 -7.21
C ARG A 17 10.68 17.31 -7.40
N ARG A 18 9.98 17.13 -6.29
CA ARG A 18 8.60 16.64 -6.26
C ARG A 18 7.69 17.69 -6.91
N PRO A 19 6.79 17.31 -7.83
CA PRO A 19 5.71 18.21 -8.21
C PRO A 19 4.90 18.53 -6.95
N ILE A 20 4.65 19.81 -6.69
CA ILE A 20 3.74 20.22 -5.62
C ILE A 20 2.35 19.75 -6.04
N ARG A 21 1.68 19.01 -5.17
CA ARG A 21 0.29 18.58 -5.34
C ARG A 21 -0.55 19.11 -4.20
N ILE A 22 -1.81 19.36 -4.48
CA ILE A 22 -2.78 19.76 -3.46
C ILE A 22 -3.05 18.58 -2.51
N GLY A 23 -3.16 17.36 -3.04
CA GLY A 23 -3.44 16.17 -2.23
C GLY A 23 -4.91 16.12 -1.77
N THR A 24 -5.15 15.78 -0.51
CA THR A 24 -6.50 15.74 0.08
C THR A 24 -6.96 17.16 0.40
N LEU A 25 -8.13 17.54 -0.11
CA LEU A 25 -8.73 18.86 0.06
C LEU A 25 -10.19 18.69 0.52
N ASP A 26 -10.60 19.42 1.56
CA ASP A 26 -12.01 19.54 1.93
C ASP A 26 -12.71 20.52 0.98
N THR A 27 -13.14 19.99 -0.16
CA THR A 27 -13.77 20.79 -1.22
C THR A 27 -15.11 21.36 -0.79
N ALA A 28 -15.88 20.63 0.02
CA ALA A 28 -17.17 21.09 0.51
C ALA A 28 -17.02 22.31 1.43
N ALA A 29 -16.05 22.28 2.35
CA ALA A 29 -15.75 23.44 3.20
C ALA A 29 -15.37 24.68 2.36
N ILE A 30 -14.52 24.52 1.35
CA ILE A 30 -14.08 25.65 0.50
C ILE A 30 -15.22 26.18 -0.37
N VAL A 31 -16.10 25.31 -0.87
CA VAL A 31 -17.31 25.72 -1.60
C VAL A 31 -18.27 26.46 -0.67
N GLY A 32 -18.46 25.98 0.57
CA GLY A 32 -19.24 26.68 1.59
C GLY A 32 -18.67 28.08 1.88
N GLU A 33 -17.35 28.21 2.03
CA GLU A 33 -16.71 29.51 2.18
C GLU A 33 -16.90 30.42 0.94
N LEU A 34 -16.96 29.87 -0.27
CA LEU A 34 -17.29 30.64 -1.47
C LEU A 34 -18.75 31.10 -1.45
N ARG A 35 -19.68 30.25 -1.02
CA ARG A 35 -21.09 30.61 -0.85
C ARG A 35 -21.23 31.76 0.14
N ASP A 36 -20.61 31.67 1.30
CA ASP A 36 -20.63 32.73 2.32
C ASP A 36 -20.16 34.09 1.76
N LEU A 37 -19.14 34.08 0.89
CA LEU A 37 -18.64 35.30 0.25
C LEU A 37 -19.66 35.89 -0.73
N HIS A 38 -20.37 35.06 -1.49
CA HIS A 38 -21.43 35.51 -2.40
C HIS A 38 -22.68 35.98 -1.64
N GLU A 39 -23.06 35.29 -0.55
CA GLU A 39 -24.17 35.71 0.31
C GLU A 39 -23.89 37.08 0.95
N LYS A 40 -22.69 37.28 1.49
CA LYS A 40 -22.26 38.59 2.05
C LYS A 40 -22.20 39.69 1.00
N ALA A 41 -21.94 39.35 -0.26
CA ALA A 41 -21.96 40.27 -1.38
C ALA A 41 -23.38 40.56 -1.91
N GLU A 42 -24.41 39.97 -1.29
CA GLU A 42 -25.81 40.06 -1.71
C GLU A 42 -26.00 39.63 -3.17
N ASP A 43 -25.33 38.53 -3.58
CA ASP A 43 -25.50 37.94 -4.90
C ASP A 43 -26.98 37.57 -5.14
N PRO A 44 -27.67 38.19 -6.11
CA PRO A 44 -29.10 37.99 -6.32
C PRO A 44 -29.46 36.56 -6.76
N ASP A 45 -28.50 35.82 -7.31
CA ASP A 45 -28.72 34.47 -7.84
C ASP A 45 -28.23 33.37 -6.88
N ILE A 46 -27.81 33.71 -5.65
CA ILE A 46 -27.15 32.78 -4.71
C ILE A 46 -27.99 31.54 -4.37
N GLY A 47 -29.32 31.66 -4.38
CA GLY A 47 -30.23 30.53 -4.18
C GLY A 47 -30.16 29.46 -5.28
N ARG A 48 -29.50 29.75 -6.41
CA ARG A 48 -29.23 28.81 -7.51
C ARG A 48 -27.85 28.16 -7.43
N MET A 49 -27.00 28.57 -6.48
CA MET A 49 -25.67 27.99 -6.33
C MET A 49 -25.79 26.51 -5.92
N PRO A 50 -25.19 25.58 -6.70
CA PRO A 50 -25.18 24.14 -6.43
C PRO A 50 -24.71 23.79 -5.02
N ALA A 51 -25.08 22.62 -4.51
CA ALA A 51 -24.73 22.20 -3.15
C ALA A 51 -23.21 22.13 -2.93
N ASP A 52 -22.77 22.15 -1.67
CA ASP A 52 -21.34 22.27 -1.35
C ASP A 52 -20.52 21.06 -1.80
N ASP A 53 -21.15 19.89 -1.92
CA ASP A 53 -20.58 18.66 -2.47
C ASP A 53 -20.59 18.60 -4.02
N GLU A 54 -21.33 19.49 -4.69
CA GLU A 54 -21.40 19.60 -6.16
C GLU A 54 -20.30 20.51 -6.73
N LEU A 55 -19.04 20.17 -6.45
CA LEU A 55 -17.85 20.98 -6.75
C LEU A 55 -17.83 21.60 -8.15
N PHE A 56 -18.05 20.79 -9.19
CA PHE A 56 -17.97 21.28 -10.58
C PHE A 56 -19.07 22.31 -10.89
N GLY A 57 -20.29 22.07 -10.39
CA GLY A 57 -21.40 23.01 -10.53
C GLY A 57 -21.11 24.31 -9.79
N ALA A 58 -20.64 24.23 -8.54
CA ALA A 58 -20.29 25.39 -7.73
C ALA A 58 -19.16 26.23 -8.37
N LEU A 59 -18.16 25.60 -8.97
CA LEU A 59 -17.10 26.28 -9.72
C LEU A 59 -17.66 27.06 -10.92
N LEU A 60 -18.50 26.43 -11.74
CA LEU A 60 -19.12 27.11 -12.89
C LEU A 60 -20.03 28.27 -12.44
N TYR A 61 -20.76 28.09 -11.34
CA TYR A 61 -21.58 29.15 -10.76
C TYR A 61 -20.72 30.36 -10.35
N THR A 62 -19.68 30.13 -9.54
CA THR A 62 -18.81 31.19 -9.00
C THR A 62 -17.92 31.86 -10.06
N GLU A 63 -17.67 31.19 -11.19
CA GLU A 63 -17.08 31.81 -12.38
C GLU A 63 -18.06 32.76 -13.06
N THR A 64 -19.27 32.28 -13.32
CA THR A 64 -20.32 33.06 -14.01
C THR A 64 -20.74 34.30 -13.21
N HIS A 65 -20.87 34.16 -11.88
CA HIS A 65 -21.34 35.23 -10.98
C HIS A 65 -20.19 35.97 -10.30
N ALA A 66 -18.97 35.92 -10.85
CA ALA A 66 -17.81 36.59 -10.25
C ALA A 66 -18.00 38.11 -10.07
N SER A 67 -18.81 38.74 -10.94
CA SER A 67 -19.15 40.16 -10.86
C SER A 67 -20.07 40.51 -9.69
N ALA A 68 -20.82 39.56 -9.14
CA ALA A 68 -21.67 39.78 -7.97
C ALA A 68 -20.84 40.18 -6.73
N LEU A 69 -19.61 39.65 -6.64
CA LEU A 69 -18.62 40.07 -5.64
C LEU A 69 -18.08 41.49 -5.85
N GLY A 70 -18.51 42.22 -6.90
CA GLY A 70 -18.00 43.55 -7.22
C GLY A 70 -18.26 44.61 -6.14
N ARG A 71 -19.27 44.39 -5.29
CA ARG A 71 -19.57 45.25 -4.12
C ARG A 71 -18.89 44.81 -2.84
N ALA A 72 -18.30 43.61 -2.82
CA ALA A 72 -17.53 43.13 -1.69
C ALA A 72 -16.20 43.89 -1.57
N ASP A 73 -15.61 43.87 -0.37
CA ASP A 73 -14.28 44.42 -0.17
C ASP A 73 -13.21 43.70 -1.01
N GLU A 74 -12.03 44.31 -1.11
CA GLU A 74 -10.94 43.78 -1.93
C GLU A 74 -10.43 42.43 -1.44
N ASP A 75 -10.42 42.21 -0.12
CA ASP A 75 -9.93 40.98 0.50
C ASP A 75 -10.87 39.80 0.22
N ALA A 76 -12.19 40.01 0.27
CA ALA A 76 -13.21 39.03 -0.08
C ALA A 76 -13.12 38.62 -1.55
N ARG A 77 -12.97 39.59 -2.46
CA ARG A 77 -12.77 39.32 -3.89
C ARG A 77 -11.50 38.52 -4.16
N ARG A 78 -10.40 38.89 -3.48
CA ARG A 78 -9.12 38.18 -3.58
C ARG A 78 -9.22 36.76 -3.03
N ALA A 79 -9.86 36.58 -1.88
CA ALA A 79 -10.06 35.27 -1.27
C ALA A 79 -10.89 34.35 -2.18
N ALA A 80 -11.99 34.85 -2.74
CA ALA A 80 -12.81 34.09 -3.69
C ALA A 80 -12.04 33.71 -4.96
N ALA A 81 -11.23 34.62 -5.51
CA ALA A 81 -10.39 34.32 -6.68
C ALA A 81 -9.35 33.22 -6.38
N LEU A 82 -8.63 33.31 -5.26
CA LEU A 82 -7.64 32.31 -4.87
C LEU A 82 -8.27 30.94 -4.62
N LYS A 83 -9.44 30.89 -3.96
CA LYS A 83 -10.19 29.66 -3.73
C LYS A 83 -10.63 28.99 -5.03
N ARG A 84 -11.15 29.76 -5.99
CA ARG A 84 -11.49 29.22 -7.32
C ARG A 84 -10.28 28.63 -8.04
N VAL A 85 -9.12 29.31 -7.99
CA VAL A 85 -7.87 28.77 -8.56
C VAL A 85 -7.47 27.46 -7.88
N LEU A 86 -7.52 27.40 -6.55
CA LEU A 86 -7.21 26.20 -5.78
C LEU A 86 -8.13 25.03 -6.14
N LEU A 87 -9.44 25.28 -6.21
CA LEU A 87 -10.44 24.27 -6.57
C LEU A 87 -10.29 23.79 -8.02
N TRP A 88 -10.01 24.67 -8.99
CA TRP A 88 -9.75 24.28 -10.38
C TRP A 88 -8.48 23.44 -10.52
N GLU A 89 -7.42 23.78 -9.79
CA GLU A 89 -6.21 22.96 -9.75
C GLU A 89 -6.49 21.59 -9.13
N TYR A 90 -7.29 21.53 -8.07
CA TYR A 90 -7.71 20.27 -7.47
C TYR A 90 -8.51 19.40 -8.46
N VAL A 91 -9.49 20.00 -9.18
CA VAL A 91 -10.25 19.30 -10.22
C VAL A 91 -9.33 18.75 -11.31
N ARG A 92 -8.31 19.52 -11.74
CA ARG A 92 -7.32 19.06 -12.71
C ARG A 92 -6.55 17.83 -12.20
N GLU A 93 -6.08 17.86 -10.95
CA GLU A 93 -5.39 16.71 -10.34
C GLU A 93 -6.27 15.47 -10.28
N GLN A 94 -7.53 15.62 -9.83
CA GLN A 94 -8.49 14.50 -9.76
C GLN A 94 -8.84 13.97 -11.16
N ALA A 95 -9.02 14.85 -12.15
CA ALA A 95 -9.32 14.44 -13.51
C ALA A 95 -8.24 13.53 -14.11
N GLU A 96 -6.95 13.80 -13.84
CA GLU A 96 -5.86 12.91 -14.28
C GLU A 96 -5.95 11.52 -13.62
N ILE A 97 -6.33 11.44 -12.33
CA ILE A 97 -6.51 10.18 -11.59
C ILE A 97 -7.72 9.40 -12.11
N HIS A 98 -8.85 10.07 -12.34
CA HIS A 98 -10.04 9.42 -12.90
C HIS A 98 -9.82 8.99 -14.35
N GLN A 99 -9.06 9.76 -15.14
CA GLN A 99 -8.71 9.40 -16.52
C GLN A 99 -7.89 8.10 -16.56
N ILE A 100 -6.92 7.87 -15.68
CA ILE A 100 -6.19 6.59 -15.66
C ILE A 100 -7.08 5.41 -15.27
N LYS A 101 -7.98 5.57 -14.28
CA LYS A 101 -8.96 4.53 -13.92
C LYS A 101 -9.87 4.18 -15.11
N ALA A 102 -10.34 5.19 -15.86
CA ALA A 102 -11.16 4.99 -17.05
C ALA A 102 -10.39 4.26 -18.17
N ILE A 103 -9.11 4.62 -18.39
CA ILE A 103 -8.25 3.90 -19.35
C ILE A 103 -8.10 2.43 -18.94
N GLU A 104 -7.86 2.15 -17.67
CA GLU A 104 -7.72 0.77 -17.16
C GLU A 104 -9.00 -0.04 -17.32
N ALA A 105 -10.15 0.54 -16.99
CA ALA A 105 -11.46 -0.09 -17.20
C ALA A 105 -11.70 -0.38 -18.69
N ALA A 106 -11.39 0.56 -19.58
CA ALA A 106 -11.51 0.35 -21.03
C ALA A 106 -10.58 -0.77 -21.52
N ARG A 107 -9.33 -0.82 -21.04
CA ARG A 107 -8.39 -1.91 -21.38
C ARG A 107 -8.86 -3.27 -20.85
N ALA A 108 -9.46 -3.32 -19.66
CA ALA A 108 -10.05 -4.53 -19.11
C ALA A 108 -11.27 -5.01 -19.91
N ALA A 109 -12.01 -4.08 -20.52
CA ALA A 109 -13.10 -4.36 -21.44
C ALA A 109 -12.64 -4.73 -22.87
N GLY A 110 -11.33 -4.82 -23.12
CA GLY A 110 -10.77 -5.22 -24.42
C GLY A 110 -10.66 -4.10 -25.46
N VAL A 111 -10.85 -2.83 -25.07
CA VAL A 111 -10.72 -1.69 -26.00
C VAL A 111 -9.28 -1.54 -26.47
N GLU A 112 -9.06 -1.42 -27.79
CA GLU A 112 -7.72 -1.30 -28.34
C GLU A 112 -7.12 0.10 -28.21
N TRP A 113 -5.78 0.20 -28.22
CA TRP A 113 -5.09 1.49 -28.12
C TRP A 113 -5.42 2.45 -29.26
N ALA A 114 -5.79 1.90 -30.43
CA ALA A 114 -6.27 2.68 -31.56
C ALA A 114 -7.58 3.39 -31.23
N ASP A 115 -8.53 2.70 -30.60
CA ASP A 115 -9.83 3.24 -30.21
C ASP A 115 -9.72 4.22 -29.04
N LEU A 116 -8.69 4.06 -28.21
CA LEU A 116 -8.38 5.01 -27.13
C LEU A 116 -7.68 6.28 -27.60
N ALA A 117 -7.11 6.32 -28.82
CA ALA A 117 -6.36 7.49 -29.27
C ALA A 117 -7.24 8.76 -29.43
N PRO A 118 -8.43 8.71 -30.07
CA PRO A 118 -9.35 9.84 -30.12
C PRO A 118 -9.83 10.36 -28.75
N PRO A 119 -10.39 9.54 -27.84
CA PRO A 119 -10.86 10.05 -26.54
C PRO A 119 -9.72 10.54 -25.63
N LEU A 120 -8.49 10.07 -25.86
CA LEU A 120 -7.30 10.59 -25.19
C LEU A 120 -6.69 11.82 -25.88
N ALA A 121 -7.27 12.29 -26.98
CA ALA A 121 -6.79 13.43 -27.77
C ALA A 121 -5.31 13.29 -28.18
N VAL A 122 -4.94 12.14 -28.75
CA VAL A 122 -3.57 11.85 -29.21
C VAL A 122 -3.57 11.27 -30.61
N GLY A 123 -2.49 11.49 -31.36
CA GLY A 123 -2.41 11.18 -32.80
C GLY A 123 -2.27 9.70 -33.17
N GLY A 124 -2.38 8.76 -32.23
CA GLY A 124 -2.34 7.33 -32.55
C GLY A 124 -2.11 6.38 -31.36
N PRO A 125 -2.10 5.05 -31.62
CA PRO A 125 -2.09 4.02 -30.58
C PRO A 125 -0.87 4.10 -29.65
N SER A 126 0.32 4.33 -30.20
CA SER A 126 1.56 4.48 -29.42
C SER A 126 1.51 5.70 -28.50
N ALA A 127 0.93 6.81 -28.97
CA ALA A 127 0.76 8.01 -28.18
C ALA A 127 -0.27 7.81 -27.05
N ALA A 128 -1.32 7.02 -27.28
CA ALA A 128 -2.30 6.62 -26.28
C ALA A 128 -1.67 5.78 -25.17
N TYR A 129 -0.90 4.76 -25.55
CA TYR A 129 -0.11 3.94 -24.61
C TYR A 129 0.86 4.81 -23.78
N ASN A 130 1.62 5.69 -24.42
CA ASN A 130 2.58 6.56 -23.73
C ASN A 130 1.90 7.57 -22.82
N LYS A 131 0.74 8.11 -23.19
CA LYS A 131 -0.07 8.99 -22.31
C LYS A 131 -0.60 8.21 -21.11
N SER A 132 -1.15 7.01 -21.31
CA SER A 132 -1.58 6.10 -20.25
C SER A 132 -0.46 5.83 -19.26
N LYS A 133 0.74 5.45 -19.72
CA LYS A 133 1.87 5.21 -18.84
C LYS A 133 2.27 6.45 -18.05
N ARG A 134 2.31 7.62 -18.69
CA ARG A 134 2.62 8.88 -17.98
C ARG A 134 1.60 9.23 -16.90
N LEU A 135 0.32 8.95 -17.13
CA LEU A 135 -0.75 9.11 -16.14
C LEU A 135 -0.64 8.07 -15.02
N LYS A 136 -0.27 6.83 -15.34
CA LYS A 136 -0.08 5.76 -14.34
C LYS A 136 0.97 6.11 -13.28
N ALA A 137 1.98 6.92 -13.63
CA ALA A 137 2.93 7.46 -12.66
C ALA A 137 2.27 8.24 -11.50
N LEU A 138 1.04 8.73 -11.67
CA LEU A 138 0.28 9.43 -10.64
C LEU A 138 -0.22 8.54 -9.52
N THR A 139 -0.48 7.27 -9.85
CA THR A 139 -1.10 6.28 -8.96
C THR A 139 -0.09 5.27 -8.43
N LEU A 140 1.11 5.22 -9.01
CA LEU A 140 2.16 4.32 -8.54
C LEU A 140 2.84 4.92 -7.31
N ASN A 141 2.65 4.26 -6.17
CA ASN A 141 3.49 4.44 -5.00
C ASN A 141 4.58 3.38 -5.05
N ASP A 142 5.84 3.82 -5.13
CA ASP A 142 7.00 2.94 -5.04
C ASP A 142 7.67 3.15 -3.67
N ASP A 143 7.29 2.32 -2.69
CA ASP A 143 7.73 2.45 -1.30
C ASP A 143 9.25 2.33 -1.12
N GLU A 144 9.97 1.64 -2.02
CA GLU A 144 11.44 1.56 -1.99
C GLU A 144 12.11 2.90 -2.33
N SER A 145 11.38 3.83 -2.93
CA SER A 145 11.92 5.15 -3.27
C SER A 145 11.71 6.16 -2.14
N GLU A 146 11.53 5.74 -0.88
CA GLU A 146 11.25 6.63 0.27
C GLU A 146 10.03 7.55 0.01
N GLY A 147 8.98 6.99 -0.59
CA GLY A 147 7.79 7.75 -0.99
C GLY A 147 8.06 8.82 -2.07
N GLN A 148 9.13 8.68 -2.87
CA GLN A 148 9.38 9.59 -4.00
C GLN A 148 8.42 9.29 -5.17
N PRO A 149 7.78 10.33 -5.74
CA PRO A 149 6.89 10.16 -6.89
C PRO A 149 7.61 9.56 -8.10
N VAL A 150 6.97 8.60 -8.76
CA VAL A 150 7.46 8.04 -10.03
C VAL A 150 7.45 9.14 -11.09
N ARG A 151 8.52 9.23 -11.88
CA ARG A 151 8.58 10.20 -12.99
C ARG A 151 7.49 9.87 -14.02
N ARG A 152 6.84 10.90 -14.56
CA ARG A 152 5.88 10.77 -15.67
C ARG A 152 6.60 10.49 -17.02
N THR A 153 7.34 9.38 -17.11
CA THR A 153 7.86 8.82 -18.38
C THR A 153 7.52 7.32 -18.47
N PRO A 154 7.23 6.80 -19.68
CA PRO A 154 6.85 5.39 -19.83
C PRO A 154 7.88 4.40 -19.27
N GLU A 155 9.18 4.66 -19.45
CA GLU A 155 10.24 3.75 -19.00
C GLU A 155 10.35 3.69 -17.48
N ALA A 156 10.15 4.83 -16.80
CA ALA A 156 10.17 4.91 -15.34
C ALA A 156 8.99 4.15 -14.75
N VAL A 157 7.83 4.26 -15.39
CA VAL A 157 6.58 3.59 -15.00
C VAL A 157 6.71 2.08 -15.15
N VAL A 158 7.19 1.58 -16.30
CA VAL A 158 7.42 0.15 -16.52
C VAL A 158 8.41 -0.43 -15.51
N LYS A 159 9.47 0.31 -15.19
CA LYS A 159 10.44 -0.10 -14.16
C LYS A 159 9.80 -0.18 -12.77
N ALA A 160 9.00 0.80 -12.39
CA ALA A 160 8.29 0.80 -11.11
C ALA A 160 7.27 -0.34 -11.02
N GLU A 161 6.47 -0.56 -12.06
CA GLU A 161 5.52 -1.68 -12.14
C GLU A 161 6.24 -3.02 -11.97
N ARG A 162 7.39 -3.21 -12.65
CA ARG A 162 8.18 -4.43 -12.52
C ARG A 162 8.66 -4.67 -11.08
N ARG A 163 9.18 -3.64 -10.40
CA ARG A 163 9.61 -3.76 -8.99
C ARG A 163 8.45 -4.11 -8.06
N ILE A 164 7.31 -3.44 -8.23
CA ILE A 164 6.09 -3.71 -7.45
C ILE A 164 5.63 -5.16 -7.67
N ALA A 165 5.63 -5.63 -8.92
CA ALA A 165 5.26 -7.00 -9.26
C ALA A 165 6.23 -8.04 -8.67
N GLU A 166 7.54 -7.78 -8.75
CA GLU A 166 8.59 -8.64 -8.18
C GLU A 166 8.45 -8.76 -6.65
N ARG A 167 8.19 -7.63 -5.96
CA ARG A 167 7.92 -7.61 -4.51
C ARG A 167 6.65 -8.36 -4.16
N ALA A 168 5.54 -8.10 -4.84
CA ALA A 168 4.29 -8.80 -4.59
C ALA A 168 4.44 -10.31 -4.84
N ALA A 169 5.21 -10.73 -5.84
CA ALA A 169 5.52 -12.13 -6.08
C ALA A 169 6.45 -12.74 -5.02
N ALA A 170 7.43 -11.99 -4.51
CA ALA A 170 8.27 -12.43 -3.40
C ALA A 170 7.45 -12.59 -2.10
N GLN A 171 6.57 -11.63 -1.81
CA GLN A 171 5.68 -11.67 -0.66
C GLN A 171 4.74 -12.88 -0.73
N ARG A 172 4.06 -13.11 -1.87
CA ARG A 172 3.20 -14.29 -2.04
C ARG A 172 3.97 -15.60 -1.83
N ARG A 173 5.19 -15.71 -2.37
CA ARG A 173 6.05 -16.89 -2.16
C ARG A 173 6.41 -17.08 -0.68
N ALA A 174 6.71 -16.00 0.03
CA ALA A 174 7.01 -16.05 1.47
C ALA A 174 5.77 -16.46 2.29
N GLU A 175 4.60 -15.90 1.99
CA GLU A 175 3.33 -16.26 2.63
C GLU A 175 2.95 -17.73 2.38
N GLU A 176 3.09 -18.22 1.15
CA GLU A 176 2.87 -19.62 0.82
C GLU A 176 3.84 -20.55 1.53
N ALA A 177 5.12 -20.18 1.60
CA ALA A 177 6.12 -20.96 2.34
C ALA A 177 5.81 -20.99 3.84
N ALA A 178 5.44 -19.85 4.43
CA ALA A 178 5.03 -19.76 5.83
C ALA A 178 3.76 -20.59 6.11
N ARG A 179 2.77 -20.57 5.20
CA ARG A 179 1.57 -21.40 5.32
C ARG A 179 1.90 -22.89 5.31
N ARG A 180 2.69 -23.34 4.33
CA ARG A 180 3.14 -24.74 4.24
C ARG A 180 3.90 -25.17 5.50
N ARG A 181 4.81 -24.34 6.00
CA ARG A 181 5.55 -24.61 7.24
C ARG A 181 4.61 -24.74 8.44
N HIS A 182 3.65 -23.83 8.56
CA HIS A 182 2.66 -23.89 9.65
C HIS A 182 1.78 -25.15 9.60
N GLU A 183 1.35 -25.58 8.40
CA GLU A 183 0.59 -26.82 8.21
C GLU A 183 1.37 -28.07 8.68
N LEU A 184 2.71 -28.07 8.54
CA LEU A 184 3.58 -29.15 9.03
C LEU A 184 3.82 -29.08 10.54
N LEU A 185 3.93 -27.88 11.12
CA LEU A 185 4.20 -27.69 12.55
C LEU A 185 3.03 -28.13 13.45
N LEU A 186 1.77 -27.94 13.01
CA LEU A 186 0.58 -28.27 13.80
C LEU A 186 0.50 -29.74 14.24
N PRO A 187 0.58 -30.75 13.35
CA PRO A 187 0.51 -32.15 13.75
C PRO A 187 1.71 -32.56 14.62
N VAL A 188 2.89 -32.01 14.35
CA VAL A 188 4.10 -32.27 15.14
C VAL A 188 3.96 -31.73 16.56
N ALA A 189 3.46 -30.50 16.73
CA ALA A 189 3.19 -29.92 18.04
C ALA A 189 2.22 -30.76 18.86
N ARG A 190 1.12 -31.21 18.23
CA ARG A 190 0.14 -32.11 18.89
C ARG A 190 0.80 -33.38 19.38
N ARG A 191 1.58 -34.03 18.50
CA ARG A 191 2.26 -35.30 18.83
C ARG A 191 3.30 -35.13 19.94
N LEU A 192 4.03 -34.02 19.99
CA LEU A 192 4.94 -33.73 21.11
C LEU A 192 4.19 -33.58 22.44
N LEU A 193 3.06 -32.89 22.43
CA LEU A 193 2.24 -32.71 23.64
C LEU A 193 1.56 -34.00 24.10
N GLU A 194 1.12 -34.85 23.16
CA GLU A 194 0.56 -36.17 23.45
C GLU A 194 1.55 -37.07 24.19
N HIS A 195 2.85 -36.96 23.87
CA HIS A 195 3.93 -37.74 24.49
C HIS A 195 4.76 -36.96 25.51
N ARG A 196 4.24 -35.84 26.04
CA ARG A 196 5.01 -34.96 26.94
C ARG A 196 5.59 -35.70 28.15
N ASP A 197 4.84 -36.64 28.71
CA ASP A 197 5.21 -37.37 29.93
C ASP A 197 6.22 -38.50 29.65
N ASP A 198 6.54 -38.77 28.38
CA ASP A 198 7.52 -39.76 27.94
C ASP A 198 8.93 -39.15 27.73
N PHE A 199 9.08 -37.83 27.78
CA PHE A 199 10.40 -37.18 27.73
C PHE A 199 11.11 -37.24 29.08
N VAL A 200 12.45 -37.12 29.07
CA VAL A 200 13.24 -36.99 30.30
C VAL A 200 12.77 -35.75 31.07
N PRO A 201 12.48 -35.87 32.39
CA PRO A 201 12.07 -34.72 33.18
C PRO A 201 13.15 -33.64 33.20
N ASP A 202 12.88 -32.51 32.56
CA ASP A 202 13.74 -31.33 32.52
C ASP A 202 12.87 -30.08 32.58
N SER A 203 13.25 -29.11 33.41
CA SER A 203 12.43 -27.92 33.65
C SER A 203 12.25 -27.09 32.37
N GLU A 204 13.30 -26.93 31.57
CA GLU A 204 13.23 -26.10 30.37
C GLU A 204 12.46 -26.78 29.25
N VAL A 205 12.58 -28.11 29.11
CA VAL A 205 11.73 -28.88 28.18
C VAL A 205 10.25 -28.70 28.55
N ASN A 206 9.91 -28.80 29.84
CA ASN A 206 8.53 -28.61 30.31
C ASN A 206 8.04 -27.17 30.06
N ASP A 207 8.85 -26.16 30.38
CA ASP A 207 8.50 -24.75 30.16
C ASP A 207 8.16 -24.49 28.68
N TRP A 208 8.98 -25.00 27.75
CA TRP A 208 8.71 -24.81 26.32
C TRP A 208 7.49 -25.61 25.82
N LEU A 209 7.27 -26.82 26.34
CA LEU A 209 6.07 -27.59 26.01
C LEU A 209 4.79 -26.91 26.53
N ASP A 210 4.84 -26.25 27.68
CA ASP A 210 3.72 -25.46 28.20
C ASP A 210 3.41 -24.24 27.31
N GLU A 211 4.44 -23.56 26.79
CA GLU A 211 4.26 -22.47 25.80
C GLU A 211 3.65 -22.98 24.48
N VAL A 212 4.07 -24.17 24.02
CA VAL A 212 3.45 -24.83 22.86
C VAL A 212 1.98 -25.15 23.15
N ALA A 213 1.68 -25.72 24.33
CA ALA A 213 0.32 -26.06 24.75
C ALA A 213 -0.59 -24.82 24.86
N ALA A 214 -0.05 -23.69 25.29
CA ALA A 214 -0.79 -22.44 25.40
C ALA A 214 -1.19 -21.87 24.02
N VAL A 215 -0.29 -21.93 23.02
CA VAL A 215 -0.53 -21.34 21.69
C VAL A 215 -1.30 -22.25 20.75
N LEU A 216 -1.10 -23.57 20.84
CA LEU A 216 -1.63 -24.53 19.87
C LEU A 216 -3.16 -24.49 19.65
N PRO A 217 -4.01 -24.37 20.69
CA PRO A 217 -5.47 -24.34 20.51
C PRO A 217 -5.97 -23.15 19.69
N ASN A 218 -5.26 -22.03 19.77
CA ASN A 218 -5.68 -20.75 19.19
C ASN A 218 -4.78 -20.30 18.02
N CYS A 219 -3.97 -21.18 17.43
CA CYS A 219 -2.94 -20.81 16.47
C CYS A 219 -3.52 -20.40 15.08
N GLN A 220 -4.17 -19.25 15.01
CA GLN A 220 -4.86 -18.77 13.80
C GLN A 220 -4.27 -17.46 13.27
N THR A 221 -3.78 -16.59 14.14
CA THR A 221 -3.19 -15.30 13.75
C THR A 221 -1.74 -15.44 13.27
N PRO A 222 -1.24 -14.53 12.40
CA PRO A 222 0.16 -14.56 11.95
C PRO A 222 1.17 -14.61 13.11
N THR A 223 0.94 -13.83 14.16
CA THR A 223 1.81 -13.80 15.35
C THR A 223 1.83 -15.15 16.05
N GLN A 224 0.67 -15.79 16.26
CA GLN A 224 0.62 -17.11 16.89
C GLN A 224 1.30 -18.19 16.05
N LYS A 225 1.19 -18.12 14.72
CA LYS A 225 1.87 -19.06 13.80
C LYS A 225 3.39 -18.97 13.90
N VAL A 226 3.91 -17.74 14.00
CA VAL A 226 5.35 -17.50 14.24
C VAL A 226 5.75 -17.99 15.63
N SER A 227 4.99 -17.65 16.67
CA SER A 227 5.25 -18.09 18.05
C SER A 227 5.32 -19.62 18.17
N LEU A 228 4.39 -20.35 17.56
CA LEU A 228 4.40 -21.82 17.56
C LEU A 228 5.71 -22.38 16.97
N GLY A 229 6.17 -21.84 15.84
CA GLY A 229 7.45 -22.24 15.24
C GLY A 229 8.65 -21.93 16.14
N THR A 230 8.64 -20.79 16.84
CA THR A 230 9.68 -20.42 17.80
C THR A 230 9.72 -21.36 19.01
N TYR A 231 8.57 -21.68 19.60
CA TYR A 231 8.50 -22.55 20.77
C TYR A 231 8.85 -24.01 20.44
N LEU A 232 8.46 -24.50 19.27
CA LEU A 232 8.88 -25.83 18.82
C LEU A 232 10.40 -25.90 18.60
N ASN A 233 11.00 -24.88 18.00
CA ASN A 233 12.46 -24.79 17.86
C ASN A 233 13.16 -24.76 19.23
N ALA A 234 12.61 -24.03 20.19
CA ALA A 234 13.15 -23.97 21.55
C ALA A 234 13.04 -25.33 22.26
N THR A 235 11.90 -26.02 22.11
CA THR A 235 11.68 -27.37 22.62
C THR A 235 12.71 -28.35 22.05
N VAL A 236 12.92 -28.34 20.73
CA VAL A 236 13.94 -29.18 20.07
C VAL A 236 15.34 -28.89 20.61
N ARG A 237 15.71 -27.62 20.79
CA ARG A 237 17.03 -27.24 21.33
C ARG A 237 17.22 -27.70 22.77
N ALA A 238 16.17 -27.59 23.60
CA ALA A 238 16.19 -28.07 24.98
C ALA A 238 16.36 -29.59 25.03
N LEU A 239 15.59 -30.34 24.22
CA LEU A 239 15.73 -31.80 24.09
C LEU A 239 17.11 -32.23 23.58
N GLN A 240 17.71 -31.48 22.64
CA GLN A 240 19.09 -31.74 22.19
C GLN A 240 20.14 -31.40 23.26
N ARG A 241 19.84 -30.49 24.19
CA ARG A 241 20.74 -30.15 25.30
C ARG A 241 20.70 -31.25 26.37
N VAL A 242 19.50 -31.59 26.84
CA VAL A 242 19.03 -32.97 27.07
C VAL A 242 20.07 -34.08 26.95
N GLU A 243 20.15 -34.54 25.70
CA GLU A 243 20.97 -35.66 25.24
C GLU A 243 22.47 -35.40 25.38
N ARG A 244 22.90 -34.14 25.20
CA ARG A 244 24.32 -33.77 25.29
C ARG A 244 24.84 -33.78 26.72
N GLU A 245 24.03 -33.32 27.68
CA GLU A 245 24.46 -33.16 29.08
C GLU A 245 24.35 -34.46 29.87
N THR A 246 23.34 -35.29 29.57
CA THR A 246 23.07 -36.52 30.33
C THR A 246 23.61 -37.78 29.66
N ALA A 247 23.99 -37.71 28.37
CA ALA A 247 24.30 -38.86 27.52
C ALA A 247 23.17 -39.92 27.44
N LEU A 248 21.95 -39.55 27.84
CA LEU A 248 20.74 -40.36 27.74
C LEU A 248 19.91 -39.90 26.54
N ARG A 249 19.04 -40.77 26.03
CA ARG A 249 18.04 -40.38 25.02
C ARG A 249 17.00 -39.47 25.67
N ALA A 250 16.63 -38.39 25.01
CA ALA A 250 15.64 -37.45 25.55
C ALA A 250 14.23 -38.04 25.58
N ALA A 251 13.91 -38.99 24.70
CA ALA A 251 12.65 -39.72 24.68
C ALA A 251 12.81 -41.12 25.30
N ARG A 252 11.88 -41.51 26.18
CA ARG A 252 11.88 -42.82 26.85
C ARG A 252 11.09 -43.90 26.09
N THR A 253 10.18 -43.49 25.20
CA THR A 253 9.36 -44.37 24.37
C THR A 253 9.69 -44.21 22.89
N GLU A 254 9.40 -45.23 22.07
CA GLU A 254 9.58 -45.14 20.61
C GLU A 254 8.68 -44.07 20.00
N ASP A 255 7.45 -43.91 20.49
CA ASP A 255 6.52 -42.90 19.97
C ASP A 255 6.96 -41.46 20.28
N ALA A 256 7.51 -41.21 21.48
CA ALA A 256 8.10 -39.93 21.83
C ALA A 256 9.37 -39.64 21.00
N GLN A 257 10.15 -40.69 20.69
CA GLN A 257 11.31 -40.57 19.80
C GLN A 257 10.90 -40.19 18.38
N LEU A 258 9.81 -40.78 17.87
CA LEU A 258 9.24 -40.42 16.56
C LEU A 258 8.70 -38.98 16.54
N ALA A 259 8.03 -38.55 17.61
CA ALA A 259 7.55 -37.17 17.75
C ALA A 259 8.72 -36.16 17.76
N TYR A 260 9.77 -36.44 18.53
CA TYR A 260 10.98 -35.63 18.56
C TYR A 260 11.72 -35.60 17.23
N ALA A 261 11.89 -36.75 16.57
CA ALA A 261 12.52 -36.81 15.24
C ALA A 261 11.75 -36.00 14.19
N ALA A 262 10.41 -36.07 14.22
CA ALA A 262 9.56 -35.25 13.34
C ALA A 262 9.71 -33.75 13.64
N ALA A 263 9.83 -33.37 14.92
CA ALA A 263 10.07 -32.00 15.32
C ALA A 263 11.42 -31.47 14.84
N VAL A 264 12.49 -32.26 14.97
CA VAL A 264 13.81 -31.94 14.41
C VAL A 264 13.70 -31.75 12.89
N ALA A 265 13.03 -32.65 12.18
CA ALA A 265 12.92 -32.58 10.72
C ALA A 265 12.21 -31.31 10.24
N VAL A 266 11.12 -30.90 10.90
CA VAL A 266 10.35 -29.70 10.50
C VAL A 266 11.01 -28.40 10.98
N CYS A 267 11.86 -28.45 12.01
CA CYS A 267 12.58 -27.28 12.54
C CYS A 267 13.95 -27.03 11.89
N SER A 268 14.48 -28.00 11.10
CA SER A 268 15.82 -27.90 10.49
C SER A 268 15.86 -27.24 9.11
N ASP A 269 14.69 -26.82 8.58
CA ASP A 269 14.52 -26.05 7.35
C ASP A 269 14.24 -24.56 7.63
#